data_AF-G8TA16-F1
#
_entry.id   AF-G8TA16-F1
#
_cell.length_a   1.000
_cell.length_b   1.000
_cell.length_c   1.000
_cell.angle_alpha   90.00
_cell.angle_beta   90.00
_cell.angle_gamma   90.00
#
_symmetry.space_group_name_H-M   'P 1'
#
loop_
_entity.id
_entity.type
_entity.pdbx_description
1 polymer ?
#
loop_
_entity_poly.entity_id
_entity_poly.type
_entity_poly.pdbx_seq_one_letter_code
_entity_poly.pdbx_strand_id
1 'polypeptide(L)'
;MLDESTREYIWDYYQKFMTAEEHAALLHYEITYRFGERIKRDGPENQPEMIRSKISKDPAVLALLEEGFQQFITNTIERIYRESADKIFFNKCPQCGKLARTPEAKQCRYCGFSWHGKDLETGKYKEVGKFKIAGAFQIIDGLFYIVGDVVSGEIKKGLKVNLTVLSLTIRPDITDVESIAYRGDGNLRQATALAISIKSEADKEFLKTKSPFEQPVPVEE
;
A
#
# COMPACT_ATOMS: atom_id res chain seq x y z
N MET A 1 12.99 -23.59 7.96
CA MET A 1 11.56 -23.95 7.88
C MET A 1 10.78 -22.64 7.82
N LEU A 2 9.88 -22.47 6.85
CA LEU A 2 9.04 -21.26 6.76
C LEU A 2 8.08 -21.21 7.95
N ASP A 3 7.96 -20.04 8.58
CA ASP A 3 6.96 -19.82 9.63
C ASP A 3 5.53 -19.84 9.04
N GLU A 4 4.54 -20.07 9.90
CA GLU A 4 3.14 -20.21 9.51
C GLU A 4 2.62 -18.99 8.74
N SER A 5 2.96 -17.78 9.17
CA SER A 5 2.48 -16.56 8.50
C SER A 5 3.03 -16.43 7.07
N THR A 6 4.28 -16.84 6.87
CA THR A 6 4.88 -16.89 5.53
C THR A 6 4.25 -17.97 4.66
N ARG A 7 3.91 -19.13 5.22
CA ARG A 7 3.23 -20.22 4.49
C ARG A 7 1.85 -19.78 4.02
N GLU A 8 1.02 -19.24 4.91
CA GLU A 8 -0.31 -18.71 4.58
C GLU A 8 -0.22 -17.64 3.48
N TYR A 9 0.73 -16.72 3.60
CA TYR A 9 0.90 -15.66 2.62
C TYR A 9 1.25 -16.17 1.21
N ILE A 10 2.10 -17.20 1.11
CA ILE A 10 2.42 -17.84 -0.18
C ILE A 10 1.18 -18.54 -0.73
N TRP A 11 0.49 -19.31 0.12
CA TRP A 11 -0.71 -20.04 -0.27
C TRP A 11 -1.83 -19.13 -0.76
N ASP A 12 -2.04 -17.97 -0.13
CA ASP A 12 -3.15 -17.08 -0.46
C ASP A 12 -2.89 -16.24 -1.72
N TYR A 13 -1.65 -15.78 -1.93
CA TYR A 13 -1.36 -14.76 -2.95
C TYR A 13 -0.51 -15.24 -4.13
N TYR A 14 0.09 -16.43 -4.03
CA TYR A 14 1.06 -16.92 -5.00
C TYR A 14 0.69 -18.27 -5.63
N GLN A 15 -0.60 -18.66 -5.57
CA GLN A 15 -1.13 -19.85 -6.25
C GLN A 15 -0.89 -19.84 -7.77
N LYS A 16 -0.72 -18.66 -8.38
CA LYS A 16 -0.33 -18.53 -9.79
C LYS A 16 0.99 -19.20 -10.15
N PHE A 17 1.81 -19.57 -9.16
CA PHE A 17 3.04 -20.34 -9.34
C PHE A 17 2.87 -21.84 -9.17
N MET A 18 1.65 -22.33 -8.93
CA MET A 18 1.32 -23.75 -8.95
C MET A 18 1.58 -24.35 -10.33
N THR A 19 1.96 -25.62 -10.37
CA THR A 19 1.97 -26.39 -11.62
C THR A 19 0.53 -26.67 -12.10
N ALA A 20 0.39 -27.15 -13.33
CA ALA A 20 -0.91 -27.55 -13.85
C ALA A 20 -1.53 -28.68 -13.02
N GLU A 21 -0.70 -29.63 -12.57
CA GLU A 21 -1.10 -30.77 -11.73
C GLU A 21 -1.51 -30.33 -10.33
N GLU A 22 -0.77 -29.43 -9.69
CA GLU A 22 -1.12 -28.87 -8.38
C GLU A 22 -2.43 -28.08 -8.45
N HIS A 23 -2.61 -27.27 -9.49
CA HIS A 23 -3.85 -26.53 -9.69
C HIS A 23 -5.04 -27.49 -9.95
N ALA A 24 -4.84 -28.55 -10.73
CA ALA A 24 -5.84 -29.59 -10.92
C ALA A 24 -6.17 -30.36 -9.63
N ALA A 25 -5.17 -30.63 -8.77
CA ALA A 25 -5.34 -31.27 -7.47
C ALA A 25 -6.15 -30.38 -6.51
N LEU A 26 -5.85 -29.09 -6.46
CA LEU A 26 -6.61 -28.11 -5.68
C LEU A 26 -8.09 -28.10 -6.12
N LEU A 27 -8.36 -27.98 -7.42
CA LEU A 27 -9.72 -27.98 -7.95
C LEU A 27 -10.46 -29.29 -7.69
N HIS A 28 -9.77 -30.43 -7.86
CA HIS A 28 -10.33 -31.75 -7.53
C HIS A 28 -10.73 -31.81 -6.05
N TYR A 29 -9.83 -31.40 -5.15
CA TYR A 29 -10.09 -31.39 -3.72
C TYR A 29 -11.27 -30.48 -3.35
N GLU A 30 -11.30 -29.23 -3.83
CA GLU A 30 -12.39 -28.30 -3.50
C GLU A 30 -13.77 -28.83 -3.92
N ILE A 31 -13.84 -29.44 -5.09
CA ILE A 31 -15.08 -30.00 -5.63
C ILE A 31 -15.50 -31.25 -4.86
N THR A 32 -14.58 -32.17 -4.60
CA THR A 32 -14.88 -33.40 -3.86
C THR A 32 -15.17 -33.12 -2.39
N TYR A 33 -14.55 -32.11 -1.79
CA TYR A 33 -14.87 -31.64 -0.45
C TYR A 33 -16.28 -31.04 -0.39
N ARG A 34 -16.63 -30.15 -1.34
CA ARG A 34 -17.92 -29.44 -1.36
C ARG A 34 -19.10 -30.32 -1.79
N PHE A 35 -18.88 -31.22 -2.74
CA PHE A 35 -19.94 -32.00 -3.39
C PHE A 35 -19.77 -33.51 -3.24
N GLY A 36 -18.86 -33.98 -2.38
CA GLY A 36 -18.46 -35.39 -2.28
C GLY A 36 -19.63 -36.35 -2.11
N GLU A 37 -20.57 -36.05 -1.22
CA GLU A 37 -21.75 -36.90 -1.00
C GLU A 37 -22.65 -37.00 -2.23
N ARG A 38 -22.81 -35.89 -2.96
CA ARG A 38 -23.56 -35.89 -4.23
C ARG A 38 -22.82 -36.67 -5.32
N ILE A 39 -21.51 -36.49 -5.41
CA ILE A 39 -20.65 -37.20 -6.38
C ILE A 39 -20.67 -38.71 -6.10
N LYS A 40 -20.62 -39.12 -4.82
CA LYS A 40 -20.72 -40.54 -4.41
C LYS A 40 -22.06 -41.15 -4.77
N ARG A 41 -23.16 -40.41 -4.54
CA ARG A 41 -24.52 -40.91 -4.79
C ARG A 41 -24.84 -41.01 -6.28
N ASP A 42 -24.53 -39.96 -7.03
CA ASP A 42 -25.00 -39.79 -8.41
C ASP A 42 -23.92 -40.21 -9.44
N GLY A 43 -22.67 -40.40 -9.01
CA GLY A 43 -21.52 -40.61 -9.90
C GLY A 43 -20.95 -39.29 -10.45
N PRO A 44 -19.63 -39.25 -10.76
CA PRO A 44 -18.98 -38.05 -11.31
C PRO A 44 -19.47 -37.68 -12.72
N GLU A 45 -19.89 -38.65 -13.52
CA GLU A 45 -20.39 -38.45 -14.90
C GLU A 45 -21.74 -37.75 -14.98
N ASN A 46 -22.56 -37.86 -13.93
CA ASN A 46 -23.90 -37.26 -13.86
C ASN A 46 -23.89 -35.86 -13.23
N GLN A 47 -22.71 -35.29 -12.96
CA GLN A 47 -22.57 -33.94 -12.44
C GLN A 47 -22.66 -32.89 -13.56
N PRO A 48 -23.10 -31.65 -13.25
CA PRO A 48 -23.00 -30.54 -14.18
C PRO A 48 -21.57 -30.36 -14.71
N GLU A 49 -21.43 -29.95 -15.97
CA GLU A 49 -20.13 -29.86 -16.65
C GLU A 49 -19.08 -29.03 -15.91
N MET A 50 -19.50 -27.92 -15.28
CA MET A 50 -18.65 -27.06 -14.45
C MET A 50 -17.98 -27.80 -13.27
N ILE A 51 -18.61 -28.87 -12.80
CA ILE A 51 -18.14 -29.69 -11.67
C ILE A 51 -17.35 -30.87 -12.22
N ARG A 52 -17.89 -31.56 -13.23
CA ARG A 52 -17.24 -32.72 -13.87
C ARG A 52 -15.86 -32.39 -14.41
N SER A 53 -15.71 -31.25 -15.08
CA SER A 53 -14.42 -30.78 -15.66
C SER A 53 -13.33 -30.51 -14.62
N LYS A 54 -13.69 -30.38 -13.34
CA LYS A 54 -12.76 -30.13 -12.23
C LYS A 54 -12.42 -31.38 -11.42
N ILE A 55 -13.10 -32.51 -11.68
CA ILE A 55 -12.79 -33.80 -11.03
C ILE A 55 -11.71 -34.48 -11.86
N SER A 56 -10.46 -34.40 -11.41
CA SER A 56 -9.37 -35.14 -12.05
C SER A 56 -9.53 -36.66 -11.91
N LYS A 57 -9.17 -37.38 -12.98
CA LYS A 57 -8.98 -38.84 -13.01
C LYS A 57 -7.51 -39.22 -13.23
N ASP A 58 -6.64 -38.23 -13.36
CA ASP A 58 -5.22 -38.43 -13.60
C ASP A 58 -4.54 -38.95 -12.32
N PRO A 59 -3.93 -40.16 -12.33
CA PRO A 59 -3.23 -40.70 -11.17
C PRO A 59 -2.16 -39.77 -10.61
N ALA A 60 -1.46 -39.00 -11.45
CA ALA A 60 -0.43 -38.07 -11.01
C ALA A 60 -1.02 -36.93 -10.15
N VAL A 61 -2.20 -36.44 -10.53
CA VAL A 61 -2.93 -35.40 -9.77
C VAL A 61 -3.47 -35.96 -8.46
N LEU A 62 -4.00 -37.19 -8.49
CA LEU A 62 -4.52 -37.84 -7.28
C LEU A 62 -3.42 -38.18 -6.29
N ALA A 63 -2.24 -38.58 -6.78
CA ALA A 63 -1.07 -38.86 -5.95
C ALA A 63 -0.64 -37.65 -5.10
N LEU A 64 -0.81 -36.42 -5.61
CA LEU A 64 -0.52 -35.20 -4.85
C LEU A 64 -1.38 -35.05 -3.58
N LEU A 65 -2.52 -35.74 -3.50
CA LEU A 65 -3.47 -35.67 -2.39
C LEU A 65 -3.46 -36.92 -1.49
N GLU A 66 -2.66 -37.94 -1.80
CA GLU A 66 -2.65 -39.23 -1.07
C GLU A 66 -2.29 -39.09 0.41
N GLU A 67 -1.33 -38.22 0.73
CA GLU A 67 -0.92 -37.92 2.11
C GLU A 67 -1.86 -36.90 2.81
N GLY A 68 -2.93 -36.50 2.14
CA GLY A 68 -3.93 -35.55 2.62
C GLY A 68 -3.66 -34.11 2.22
N PHE A 69 -4.71 -33.28 2.29
CA PHE A 69 -4.71 -31.92 1.77
C PHE A 69 -3.72 -30.97 2.48
N GLN A 70 -3.50 -31.16 3.78
CA GLN A 70 -2.54 -30.33 4.52
C GLN A 70 -1.08 -30.60 4.09
N GLN A 71 -0.77 -31.86 3.77
CA GLN A 71 0.55 -32.22 3.25
C GLN A 71 0.72 -31.70 1.81
N PHE A 72 -0.34 -31.79 0.99
CA PHE A 72 -0.39 -31.17 -0.33
C PHE A 72 -0.09 -29.66 -0.28
N ILE A 73 -0.78 -28.92 0.60
CA ILE A 73 -0.53 -27.48 0.81
C ILE A 73 0.94 -27.24 1.17
N THR A 74 1.45 -27.99 2.15
CA THR A 74 2.84 -27.86 2.62
C THR A 74 3.85 -28.09 1.48
N ASN A 75 3.69 -29.18 0.74
CA ASN A 75 4.58 -29.54 -0.36
C ASN A 75 4.55 -28.48 -1.47
N THR A 76 3.35 -27.99 -1.80
CA THR A 76 3.16 -26.96 -2.82
C THR A 76 3.81 -25.64 -2.43
N ILE A 77 3.62 -25.19 -1.18
CA ILE A 77 4.24 -23.96 -0.67
C ILE A 77 5.76 -24.07 -0.68
N GLU A 78 6.31 -25.18 -0.20
CA GLU A 78 7.75 -25.39 -0.14
C GLU A 78 8.37 -25.43 -1.54
N ARG A 79 7.70 -26.04 -2.51
CA ARG A 79 8.10 -26.02 -3.91
C ARG A 79 8.07 -24.61 -4.49
N ILE A 80 6.94 -23.89 -4.36
CA ILE A 80 6.79 -22.51 -4.83
C ILE A 80 7.88 -21.62 -4.24
N TYR A 81 8.15 -21.73 -2.94
CA TYR A 81 9.20 -20.98 -2.29
C TYR A 81 10.58 -21.33 -2.86
N ARG A 82 10.90 -22.62 -3.01
CA ARG A 82 12.20 -23.06 -3.53
C ARG A 82 12.44 -22.62 -4.99
N GLU A 83 11.41 -22.68 -5.83
CA GLU A 83 11.54 -22.51 -7.29
C GLU A 83 11.18 -21.11 -7.78
N SER A 84 10.56 -20.28 -6.94
CA SER A 84 10.08 -18.94 -7.33
C SER A 84 10.27 -17.89 -6.22
N ALA A 85 11.16 -18.12 -5.24
CA ALA A 85 11.47 -17.17 -4.17
C ALA A 85 11.77 -15.75 -4.69
N ASP A 86 12.50 -15.64 -5.80
CA ASP A 86 12.87 -14.38 -6.45
C ASP A 86 11.66 -13.60 -7.00
N LYS A 87 10.56 -14.30 -7.29
CA LYS A 87 9.32 -13.73 -7.82
C LYS A 87 8.28 -13.46 -6.73
N ILE A 88 8.55 -13.82 -5.48
CA ILE A 88 7.65 -13.60 -4.34
C ILE A 88 8.01 -12.28 -3.67
N PHE A 89 7.08 -11.33 -3.72
CA PHE A 89 7.19 -10.08 -2.98
C PHE A 89 6.65 -10.25 -1.56
N PHE A 90 7.53 -10.19 -0.56
CA PHE A 90 7.15 -10.18 0.85
C PHE A 90 6.99 -8.74 1.34
N ASN A 91 5.75 -8.24 1.31
CA ASN A 91 5.45 -6.91 1.84
C ASN A 91 5.64 -6.89 3.36
N LYS A 92 6.75 -6.34 3.85
CA LYS A 92 7.04 -6.23 5.28
C LYS A 92 6.81 -4.80 5.75
N CYS A 93 6.26 -4.66 6.95
CA CYS A 93 6.11 -3.36 7.58
C CYS A 93 7.48 -2.71 7.77
N PRO A 94 7.71 -1.48 7.27
CA PRO A 94 9.00 -0.81 7.40
C PRO A 94 9.31 -0.38 8.84
N GLN A 95 8.30 -0.30 9.71
CA GLN A 95 8.50 0.07 11.12
C GLN A 95 8.84 -1.13 12.01
N CYS A 96 8.19 -2.28 11.81
CA CYS A 96 8.34 -3.43 12.71
C CYS A 96 8.85 -4.71 12.04
N GLY A 97 9.12 -4.69 10.73
CA GLY A 97 9.66 -5.82 9.96
C GLY A 97 8.71 -7.01 9.74
N LYS A 98 7.51 -7.00 10.34
CA LYS A 98 6.54 -8.09 10.22
C LYS A 98 5.85 -8.11 8.86
N LEU A 99 5.52 -9.30 8.36
CA LEU A 99 4.81 -9.49 7.10
C LEU A 99 3.43 -8.85 7.14
N ALA A 100 3.09 -8.07 6.13
CA ALA A 100 1.78 -7.44 6.00
C ALA A 100 0.72 -8.46 5.58
N ARG A 101 -0.56 -8.12 5.73
CA ARG A 101 -1.67 -9.06 5.48
C ARG A 101 -1.77 -9.50 4.01
N THR A 102 -1.47 -8.60 3.09
CA THR A 102 -1.53 -8.82 1.64
C THR A 102 -0.27 -8.20 0.99
N PRO A 103 0.08 -8.57 -0.26
CA PRO A 103 1.12 -7.89 -1.04
C PRO A 103 0.89 -6.39 -1.19
N GLU A 104 -0.35 -5.95 -1.26
CA GLU A 104 -0.72 -4.55 -1.52
C GLU A 104 -1.02 -3.73 -0.25
N ALA A 105 -0.92 -4.35 0.93
CA ALA A 105 -1.26 -3.68 2.19
C ALA A 105 -0.37 -2.45 2.43
N LYS A 106 -1.00 -1.33 2.81
CA LYS A 106 -0.33 -0.06 3.14
C LYS A 106 -0.42 0.32 4.62
N GLN A 107 -0.87 -0.62 5.45
CA GLN A 107 -0.98 -0.45 6.89
C GLN A 107 -0.63 -1.75 7.62
N CYS A 108 0.15 -1.65 8.70
CA CYS A 108 0.54 -2.80 9.49
C CYS A 108 -0.56 -3.20 10.47
N ARG A 109 -1.02 -4.45 10.39
CA ARG A 109 -1.96 -5.05 11.36
C ARG A 109 -1.37 -5.25 12.76
N TYR A 110 -0.04 -5.20 12.91
CA TYR A 110 0.63 -5.46 14.19
C TYR A 110 0.95 -4.19 14.98
N CYS A 111 1.47 -3.16 14.31
CA CYS A 111 1.89 -1.92 14.97
C CYS A 111 1.08 -0.69 14.55
N GLY A 112 0.10 -0.85 13.63
CA GLY A 112 -0.74 0.25 13.14
C GLY A 112 -0.05 1.22 12.17
N PHE A 113 1.26 1.09 11.94
CA PHE A 113 2.01 1.99 11.05
C PHE A 113 1.38 2.00 9.65
N SER A 114 1.14 3.20 9.14
CA SER A 114 0.54 3.46 7.84
C SER A 114 1.61 4.03 6.91
N TRP A 115 1.75 3.44 5.72
CA TRP A 115 2.67 3.88 4.66
C TRP A 115 1.94 4.18 3.36
N HIS A 116 0.67 4.61 3.47
CA HIS A 116 0.00 5.30 2.37
C HIS A 116 0.85 6.51 1.93
N GLY A 117 1.11 6.63 0.63
CA GLY A 117 1.95 7.70 0.04
C GLY A 117 3.45 7.41 -0.01
N LYS A 118 3.94 6.34 0.65
CA LYS A 118 5.35 5.92 0.53
C LYS A 118 5.57 4.97 -0.64
N ASP A 119 6.61 5.24 -1.39
CA ASP A 119 7.24 4.32 -2.30
C ASP A 119 7.84 3.15 -1.50
N LEU A 120 7.46 1.92 -1.86
CA LEU A 120 7.83 0.70 -1.11
C LEU A 120 9.28 0.28 -1.32
N GLU A 121 9.89 0.70 -2.43
CA GLU A 121 11.26 0.35 -2.77
C GLU A 121 12.25 1.28 -2.07
N THR A 122 11.96 2.57 -2.04
CA THR A 122 12.81 3.62 -1.46
C THR A 122 12.41 4.03 -0.05
N GLY A 123 11.20 3.69 0.40
CA GLY A 123 10.64 4.08 1.70
C GLY A 123 10.32 5.58 1.83
N LYS A 124 10.46 6.35 0.75
CA LYS A 124 10.21 7.80 0.71
C LYS A 124 8.80 8.09 0.25
N TYR A 125 8.23 9.22 0.66
CA TYR A 125 6.99 9.67 0.04
C TYR A 125 7.24 10.08 -1.40
N LYS A 126 6.27 9.83 -2.28
CA LYS A 126 6.36 10.24 -3.67
C LYS A 126 6.24 11.76 -3.74
N GLU A 127 7.32 12.43 -4.14
CA GLU A 127 7.31 13.87 -4.41
C GLU A 127 6.48 14.12 -5.68
N VAL A 128 5.47 14.99 -5.57
CA VAL A 128 4.58 15.40 -6.67
C VAL A 128 4.74 16.87 -7.05
N GLY A 129 5.46 17.64 -6.24
CA GLY A 129 5.75 19.05 -6.51
C GLY A 129 6.70 19.67 -5.52
N LYS A 130 7.00 20.95 -5.75
CA LYS A 130 7.80 21.79 -4.84
C LYS A 130 7.13 23.13 -4.66
N PHE A 131 7.13 23.62 -3.42
CA PHE A 131 6.52 24.88 -3.05
C PHE A 131 7.55 25.79 -2.39
N LYS A 132 7.65 27.05 -2.83
CA LYS A 132 8.56 28.03 -2.22
C LYS A 132 7.77 28.93 -1.29
N ILE A 133 8.06 28.86 0.01
CA ILE A 133 7.33 29.62 1.04
C ILE A 133 7.88 31.05 1.10
N ALA A 134 7.04 32.03 0.78
CA ALA A 134 7.30 33.46 0.91
C ALA A 134 6.77 34.03 2.23
N GLY A 135 5.76 33.41 2.84
CA GLY A 135 5.14 33.88 4.07
C GLY A 135 4.28 32.82 4.73
N ALA A 136 3.92 33.04 5.99
CA ALA A 136 2.93 32.23 6.69
C ALA A 136 2.06 33.13 7.57
N PHE A 137 0.78 32.81 7.67
CA PHE A 137 -0.16 33.56 8.52
C PHE A 137 -1.29 32.66 9.00
N GLN A 138 -2.02 33.15 9.99
CA GLN A 138 -3.21 32.49 10.52
C GLN A 138 -4.33 33.50 10.60
N ILE A 139 -5.52 33.11 10.15
CA ILE A 139 -6.73 33.94 10.28
C ILE A 139 -7.31 33.69 11.68
N ILE A 140 -7.81 34.74 12.33
CA ILE A 140 -8.50 34.67 13.61
C ILE A 140 -9.73 33.77 13.39
N ASP A 141 -9.82 32.63 14.10
CA ASP A 141 -10.79 31.52 13.93
C ASP A 141 -10.49 30.45 12.85
N GLY A 142 -9.34 30.53 12.16
CA GLY A 142 -9.16 29.83 10.89
C GLY A 142 -7.87 29.02 10.72
N LEU A 143 -7.86 28.31 9.59
CA LEU A 143 -6.77 27.50 9.06
C LEU A 143 -5.43 28.28 9.07
N PHE A 144 -4.33 27.55 9.22
CA PHE A 144 -2.99 28.11 9.11
C PHE A 144 -2.53 28.02 7.66
N TYR A 145 -2.08 29.15 7.09
CA TYR A 145 -1.68 29.23 5.68
C TYR A 145 -0.19 29.45 5.54
N ILE A 146 0.42 28.78 4.58
CA ILE A 146 1.70 29.16 3.97
C ILE A 146 1.43 29.74 2.59
N VAL A 147 2.15 30.78 2.21
CA VAL A 147 1.99 31.52 0.96
C VAL A 147 3.27 31.47 0.16
N GLY A 148 3.15 31.37 -1.15
CA GLY A 148 4.27 31.56 -2.06
C GLY A 148 3.99 30.95 -3.43
N ASP A 149 5.02 30.35 -4.02
CA ASP A 149 5.02 29.96 -5.43
C ASP A 149 5.12 28.44 -5.59
N VAL A 150 4.33 27.91 -6.52
CA VAL A 150 4.51 26.54 -7.01
C VAL A 150 5.73 26.52 -7.93
N VAL A 151 6.82 25.90 -7.49
CA VAL A 151 8.07 25.82 -8.27
C VAL A 151 7.98 24.73 -9.33
N SER A 152 7.31 23.63 -9.00
CA SER A 152 7.08 22.51 -9.91
C SER A 152 5.92 21.64 -9.44
N GLY A 153 5.32 20.90 -10.38
CA GLY A 153 4.26 19.94 -10.08
C GLY A 153 2.88 20.57 -9.90
N GLU A 154 1.89 19.72 -9.62
CA GLU A 154 0.51 20.13 -9.38
C GLU A 154 0.20 19.96 -7.89
N ILE A 155 -0.08 21.07 -7.21
CA ILE A 155 -0.40 21.08 -5.77
C ILE A 155 -1.91 21.18 -5.60
N LYS A 156 -2.48 20.20 -4.90
CA LYS A 156 -3.91 20.10 -4.60
C LYS A 156 -4.15 19.67 -3.16
N LYS A 157 -5.38 19.84 -2.71
CA LYS A 157 -5.87 19.35 -1.43
C LYS A 157 -5.62 17.84 -1.26
N GLY A 158 -5.24 17.43 -0.05
CA GLY A 158 -4.97 16.04 0.32
C GLY A 158 -3.50 15.63 0.22
N LEU A 159 -2.66 16.42 -0.44
CA LEU A 159 -1.20 16.24 -0.45
C LEU A 159 -0.58 16.71 0.88
N LYS A 160 0.67 16.36 1.13
CA LYS A 160 1.43 16.74 2.32
C LYS A 160 2.59 17.68 1.96
N VAL A 161 2.86 18.67 2.80
CA VAL A 161 4.05 19.53 2.66
C VAL A 161 5.15 19.00 3.56
N ASN A 162 6.32 18.66 3.01
CA ASN A 162 7.44 18.17 3.81
C ASN A 162 8.30 19.34 4.31
N LEU A 163 8.12 19.70 5.57
CA LEU A 163 8.83 20.82 6.20
C LEU A 163 10.17 20.40 6.84
N THR A 164 10.61 19.14 6.70
CA THR A 164 11.87 18.67 7.32
C THR A 164 13.10 19.39 6.75
N VAL A 165 13.03 19.86 5.50
CA VAL A 165 14.10 20.67 4.90
C VAL A 165 14.26 22.03 5.59
N LEU A 166 13.24 22.49 6.32
CA LEU A 166 13.26 23.70 7.14
C LEU A 166 13.57 23.41 8.62
N SER A 167 14.07 22.21 8.93
CA SER A 167 14.31 21.72 10.30
C SER A 167 13.04 21.53 11.15
N LEU A 168 11.87 21.45 10.52
CA LEU A 168 10.61 21.09 11.16
C LEU A 168 10.29 19.62 10.86
N THR A 169 10.33 18.73 11.85
CA THR A 169 10.10 17.28 11.66
C THR A 169 8.61 16.94 11.49
N ILE A 170 7.88 17.69 10.68
CA ILE A 170 6.44 17.57 10.43
C ILE A 170 6.11 17.54 8.94
N ARG A 171 4.99 16.90 8.61
CA ARG A 171 4.43 16.79 7.25
C ARG A 171 2.93 17.08 7.26
N PRO A 172 2.51 18.35 7.43
CA PRO A 172 1.10 18.69 7.50
C PRO A 172 0.38 18.44 6.18
N ASP A 173 -0.90 18.08 6.27
CA ASP A 173 -1.80 17.92 5.12
C ASP A 173 -2.20 19.29 4.58
N ILE A 174 -2.28 19.41 3.26
CA ILE A 174 -2.89 20.53 2.57
C ILE A 174 -4.40 20.34 2.63
N THR A 175 -5.07 21.14 3.45
CA THR A 175 -6.52 21.10 3.64
C THR A 175 -7.27 21.94 2.62
N ASP A 176 -6.61 22.94 2.05
CA ASP A 176 -7.15 23.79 0.99
C ASP A 176 -6.04 24.49 0.17
N VAL A 177 -6.38 24.91 -1.05
CA VAL A 177 -5.48 25.64 -1.97
C VAL A 177 -6.21 26.84 -2.53
N GLU A 178 -5.70 28.03 -2.25
CA GLU A 178 -6.31 29.30 -2.66
C GLU A 178 -5.34 30.12 -3.51
N SER A 179 -5.88 30.90 -4.45
CA SER A 179 -5.13 31.95 -5.13
C SER A 179 -5.36 33.26 -4.38
N ILE A 180 -4.29 33.87 -3.88
CA ILE A 180 -4.36 35.15 -3.18
C ILE A 180 -3.58 36.23 -3.92
N ALA A 181 -4.03 37.47 -3.80
CA ALA A 181 -3.27 38.62 -4.24
C ALA A 181 -2.67 39.32 -3.02
N TYR A 182 -1.38 39.61 -3.05
CA TYR A 182 -0.70 40.38 -2.01
C TYR A 182 0.14 41.49 -2.63
N ARG A 183 0.33 42.58 -1.88
CA ARG A 183 1.20 43.68 -2.31
C ARG A 183 2.59 43.49 -1.70
N GLY A 184 3.55 43.12 -2.54
CA GLY A 184 4.97 43.12 -2.22
C GLY A 184 5.69 44.20 -3.02
N ASP A 185 6.51 45.02 -2.37
CA ASP A 185 7.29 46.12 -3.00
C ASP A 185 6.44 47.14 -3.79
N GLY A 186 5.19 47.34 -3.37
CA GLY A 186 4.24 48.25 -4.03
C GLY A 186 3.55 47.67 -5.28
N ASN A 187 3.89 46.47 -5.72
CA ASN A 187 3.26 45.79 -6.86
C ASN A 187 2.28 44.71 -6.40
N LEU A 188 1.16 44.57 -7.11
CA LEU A 188 0.22 43.47 -6.90
C LEU A 188 0.83 42.18 -7.45
N ARG A 189 1.03 41.19 -6.60
CA ARG A 189 1.47 39.84 -6.98
C ARG A 189 0.38 38.84 -6.66
N GLN A 190 0.22 37.86 -7.53
CA GLN A 190 -0.61 36.69 -7.30
C GLN A 190 0.28 35.59 -6.72
N ALA A 191 -0.15 34.95 -5.64
CA ALA A 191 0.53 33.81 -5.03
C ALA A 191 -0.49 32.72 -4.71
N THR A 192 0.03 31.53 -4.47
CA THR A 192 -0.74 30.41 -3.95
C THR A 192 -0.65 30.39 -2.44
N ALA A 193 -1.79 30.29 -1.77
CA ALA A 193 -1.89 30.04 -0.34
C ALA A 193 -2.33 28.58 -0.12
N LEU A 194 -1.58 27.86 0.70
CA LEU A 194 -1.88 26.48 1.09
C LEU A 194 -2.32 26.49 2.55
N ALA A 195 -3.57 26.11 2.80
CA ALA A 195 -4.05 25.84 4.15
C ALA A 195 -3.46 24.50 4.60
N ILE A 196 -2.77 24.46 5.75
CA ILE A 196 -2.06 23.26 6.22
C ILE A 196 -2.42 22.88 7.66
N SER A 197 -2.48 21.57 7.94
CA SER A 197 -2.86 21.01 9.24
C SER A 197 -1.72 20.98 10.28
N ILE A 198 -1.34 22.15 10.81
CA ILE A 198 -0.33 22.24 11.89
C ILE A 198 -1.02 22.39 13.26
N LYS A 199 -0.66 21.51 14.22
CA LYS A 199 -1.17 21.55 15.61
C LYS A 199 -0.28 22.30 16.59
N SER A 200 1.04 22.25 16.38
CA SER A 200 2.02 22.88 17.28
C SER A 200 2.05 24.39 17.07
N GLU A 201 1.72 25.18 18.09
CA GLU A 201 1.83 26.64 18.03
C GLU A 201 3.29 27.10 17.86
N ALA A 202 4.26 26.35 18.39
CA ALA A 202 5.67 26.64 18.20
C ALA A 202 6.10 26.51 16.72
N ASP A 203 5.59 25.48 16.02
CA ASP A 203 5.90 25.27 14.60
C ASP A 203 5.22 26.34 13.73
N LYS A 204 3.99 26.75 14.10
CA LYS A 204 3.29 27.87 13.45
C LYS A 204 4.09 29.17 13.59
N GLU A 205 4.53 29.48 14.79
CA GLU A 205 5.30 30.70 15.07
C GLU A 205 6.66 30.70 14.37
N PHE A 206 7.33 29.54 14.31
CA PHE A 206 8.55 29.38 13.52
C PHE A 206 8.33 29.74 12.05
N LEU A 207 7.27 29.21 11.42
CA LEU A 207 6.97 29.50 10.02
C LEU A 207 6.64 30.98 9.79
N LYS A 208 5.90 31.62 10.69
CA LYS A 208 5.59 33.06 10.60
C LYS A 208 6.86 33.92 10.69
N THR A 209 7.76 33.61 11.62
CA THR A 209 8.92 34.44 11.95
C THR A 209 10.14 34.19 11.05
N LYS A 210 10.27 33.01 10.47
CA LYS A 210 11.43 32.63 9.63
C LYS A 210 11.16 32.73 8.13
N SER A 211 9.92 32.98 7.72
CA SER A 211 9.62 33.28 6.32
C SER A 211 10.17 34.66 5.89
N PRO A 212 10.56 34.85 4.62
CA PRO A 212 10.52 33.89 3.51
C PRO A 212 11.64 32.85 3.60
N PHE A 213 11.39 31.66 3.05
CA PHE A 213 12.39 30.60 2.94
C PHE A 213 12.96 30.54 1.51
N GLU A 214 14.29 30.48 1.40
CA GLU A 214 14.95 30.39 0.08
C GLU A 214 14.74 29.03 -0.59
N GLN A 215 14.81 27.96 0.21
CA GLN A 215 14.71 26.59 -0.27
C GLN A 215 13.24 26.17 -0.46
N PRO A 216 12.85 25.69 -1.65
CA PRO A 216 11.54 25.08 -1.85
C PRO A 216 11.37 23.81 -1.02
N VAL A 217 10.18 23.63 -0.44
CA VAL A 217 9.79 22.44 0.31
C VAL A 217 9.16 21.41 -0.63
N PRO A 218 9.46 20.11 -0.47
CA PRO A 218 8.78 19.06 -1.22
C PRO A 218 7.30 18.99 -0.87
N VAL A 219 6.47 18.66 -1.86
CA VAL A 219 5.07 18.29 -1.69
C VAL A 219 4.91 16.83 -2.09
N GLU A 220 4.28 16.06 -1.22
CA GLU A 220 4.29 14.60 -1.18
C GLU A 220 2.85 14.03 -1.21
N GLU A 221 2.65 12.83 -1.77
CA GLU A 221 1.37 12.08 -1.68
C GLU A 221 1.02 11.60 -0.26
#